data_AF-A0A6P3VRH7-F1
#
_entry.id   AF-A0A6P3VRH7-F1
#
_cell.length_a   1.000
_cell.length_b   1.000
_cell.length_c   1.000
_cell.angle_alpha   90.00
_cell.angle_beta   90.00
_cell.angle_gamma   90.00
#
_symmetry.space_group_name_H-M   'P 1'
#
loop_
_entity.id
_entity.type
_entity.pdbx_description
1 polymer ?
#
loop_
_entity_poly.entity_id
_entity_poly.type
_entity_poly.pdbx_seq_one_letter_code
_entity_poly.pdbx_strand_id
1 'polypeptide(L)' 'MMALLRGATQPLALGRAKGILQEQRSSIYSKPPKNKIGAGQSFFIMSVFAVAMLVPAGWIMHHLPEYRKRSRPPP' A
#
# COMPACT_ATOMS: atom_id res chain seq x y z
N MET A 1 9.66 -57.73 -27.39
CA MET A 1 10.80 -57.49 -26.48
C MET A 1 10.88 -55.99 -26.24
N MET A 2 11.03 -55.60 -24.97
CA MET A 2 10.94 -54.24 -24.44
C MET A 2 12.17 -53.37 -24.75
N ALA A 3 11.88 -52.06 -24.71
CA ALA A 3 12.74 -50.93 -24.35
C ALA A 3 13.66 -50.30 -25.41
N LEU A 4 13.43 -49.00 -25.65
CA LEU A 4 14.39 -47.88 -25.47
C LEU A 4 13.62 -46.58 -25.82
N LEU A 5 13.07 -45.87 -24.84
CA LEU A 5 13.75 -44.77 -24.11
C LEU A 5 14.14 -43.59 -25.02
N ARG A 6 13.32 -42.53 -25.06
CA ARG A 6 13.75 -41.14 -24.82
C ARG A 6 12.63 -40.15 -25.06
N GLY A 7 12.58 -39.14 -24.20
CA GLY A 7 11.54 -38.14 -24.14
C GLY A 7 11.43 -37.29 -25.40
N ALA A 8 10.18 -36.96 -25.72
CA ALA A 8 9.83 -35.74 -26.44
C ALA A 8 8.98 -34.92 -25.48
N THR A 9 9.66 -34.25 -24.55
CA THR A 9 9.09 -33.18 -23.74
C THR A 9 8.45 -32.16 -24.67
N GLN A 10 7.17 -31.93 -24.43
CA GLN A 10 6.26 -31.01 -25.11
C GLN A 10 6.91 -29.68 -25.56
N PRO A 11 7.13 -29.45 -26.87
CA PRO A 11 7.59 -28.14 -27.34
C PRO A 11 6.49 -27.07 -27.30
N LEU A 12 5.22 -27.45 -27.09
CA LEU A 12 4.09 -26.52 -27.14
C LEU A 12 3.86 -25.72 -25.85
N ALA A 13 4.32 -26.21 -24.69
CA ALA A 13 4.11 -25.54 -23.41
C ALA A 13 5.02 -24.31 -23.23
N LEU A 14 6.22 -24.31 -23.84
CA LEU A 14 7.17 -23.20 -23.71
C LEU A 14 6.77 -21.95 -24.51
N GLY A 15 6.03 -22.10 -25.62
CA GLY A 15 5.59 -20.96 -26.44
C GLY A 15 4.44 -20.19 -25.80
N ARG A 16 3.46 -20.90 -25.21
CA ARG A 16 2.27 -20.29 -24.59
C ARG A 16 2.59 -19.55 -23.29
N ALA A 17 3.56 -20.05 -22.51
CA ALA A 17 4.00 -19.39 -21.29
C ALA A 17 4.70 -18.03 -21.54
N LYS A 18 5.36 -17.87 -22.69
CA LYS A 18 6.03 -16.61 -23.05
C LYS A 18 5.05 -15.46 -23.34
N GLY A 19 3.85 -15.76 -23.84
CA GLY A 19 2.81 -14.74 -24.09
C GLY A 19 2.13 -14.22 -22.82
N ILE A 20 2.07 -15.02 -21.74
CA ILE A 20 1.50 -14.61 -20.45
C ILE A 20 2.53 -13.83 -19.61
N LEU A 21 3.83 -14.09 -19.81
CA LEU A 21 4.93 -13.32 -19.23
C LEU A 21 5.34 -12.10 -20.08
N GLN A 22 4.60 -11.79 -21.15
CA GLN A 22 4.71 -10.51 -21.84
C GLN A 22 4.23 -9.44 -20.86
N GLU A 23 5.17 -8.90 -20.09
CA GLU A 23 4.95 -7.90 -19.05
C GLU A 23 4.13 -6.74 -19.65
N GLN A 24 2.86 -6.66 -19.28
CA GLN A 24 1.96 -5.59 -19.72
C GLN A 24 2.41 -4.30 -19.04
N ARG A 25 3.46 -3.65 -19.56
CA ARG A 25 3.84 -2.29 -19.17
C ARG A 25 2.85 -1.31 -19.78
N SER A 26 1.72 -1.11 -19.12
CA SER A 26 0.87 0.06 -19.37
C SER A 26 1.55 1.28 -18.74
N SER A 27 2.24 2.06 -19.57
CA SER A 27 2.74 3.37 -19.15
C SER A 27 1.56 4.33 -19.01
N ILE A 28 1.14 4.63 -17.78
CA ILE A 28 0.15 5.66 -17.51
C ILE A 28 0.83 7.02 -17.64
N TYR A 29 0.54 7.73 -18.73
CA TYR A 29 1.00 9.11 -18.92
C TYR A 29 -0.02 10.09 -18.31
N SER A 30 0.44 10.99 -17.45
CA SER A 30 -0.34 12.13 -17.01
C SER A 30 0.21 13.42 -17.61
N LYS A 31 -0.68 14.40 -17.81
CA LYS A 31 -0.25 15.77 -18.13
C LYS A 31 0.59 16.34 -16.97
N PRO A 32 1.50 17.28 -17.24
CA PRO A 32 2.22 17.98 -16.18
C PRO A 32 1.24 18.72 -15.25
N PRO A 33 1.59 18.87 -13.96
CA PRO A 33 0.71 19.51 -12.99
C PRO A 33 0.46 20.97 -13.36
N LYS A 34 -0.82 21.39 -13.36
CA LYS A 34 -1.20 22.79 -13.59
C LYS A 34 -0.64 23.71 -12.51
N ASN A 35 -0.66 23.24 -11.27
CA ASN A 35 -0.10 23.91 -10.10
C ASN A 35 0.97 23.01 -9.50
N LYS A 36 2.21 23.50 -9.42
CA LYS A 36 3.34 22.74 -8.87
C LYS A 36 3.29 22.80 -7.35
N ILE A 37 3.13 21.65 -6.69
CA ILE A 37 3.28 21.54 -5.25
C ILE A 37 4.77 21.43 -4.95
N GLY A 38 5.34 22.47 -4.36
CA GLY A 38 6.75 22.48 -3.98
C GLY A 38 7.01 21.74 -2.66
N ALA A 39 8.29 21.46 -2.37
CA ALA A 39 8.68 20.76 -1.15
C ALA A 39 8.15 21.44 0.13
N GLY A 40 8.17 22.77 0.18
CA GLY A 40 7.62 23.53 1.33
C GLY A 40 6.12 23.35 1.51
N GLN A 41 5.33 23.37 0.43
CA GLN A 41 3.89 23.15 0.49
C GLN A 41 3.56 21.70 0.90
N SER A 42 4.27 20.72 0.33
CA SER A 42 4.10 19.31 0.71
C SER A 42 4.42 19.07 2.19
N PHE A 43 5.51 19.65 2.68
CA PHE A 43 5.90 19.51 4.09
C PHE A 43 4.85 20.13 5.02
N PHE A 44 4.36 21.32 4.68
CA PHE A 44 3.31 21.99 5.44
C PHE A 44 2.04 21.14 5.49
N ILE A 45 1.51 20.71 4.34
CA ILE A 45 0.28 19.90 4.27
C ILE A 45 0.44 18.60 5.06
N MET A 46 1.59 17.93 4.93
CA MET A 46 1.82 16.67 5.63
C MET A 46 1.95 16.85 7.13
N SER A 47 2.57 17.95 7.58
CA SER A 47 2.64 18.32 9.00
C SER A 47 1.26 18.63 9.57
N VAL A 48 0.46 19.45 8.86
CA VAL A 48 -0.90 19.78 9.28
C VAL A 48 -1.77 18.53 9.33
N PHE A 49 -1.68 17.66 8.34
CA PHE A 49 -2.39 16.39 8.31
C PHE A 49 -2.04 15.51 9.51
N ALA A 50 -0.75 15.37 9.81
CA ALA A 50 -0.30 14.61 10.97
C ALA A 50 -0.84 15.21 12.28
N VAL A 51 -0.70 16.53 12.48
CA VAL A 51 -1.22 17.21 13.68
C VAL A 51 -2.73 17.04 13.81
N ALA A 52 -3.48 17.19 12.71
CA ALA A 52 -4.94 17.06 12.70
C ALA A 52 -5.41 15.66 13.13
N MET A 53 -4.64 14.61 12.83
CA MET A 53 -4.92 13.24 13.26
C MET A 53 -4.42 12.97 14.69
N LEU A 54 -3.19 13.39 15.01
CA LEU A 54 -2.54 13.05 16.28
C LEU A 54 -3.07 13.86 17.47
N VAL A 55 -3.47 15.11 17.28
CA VAL A 55 -4.00 15.96 18.36
C VAL A 55 -5.26 15.37 18.99
N PRO A 56 -6.34 15.04 18.25
CA PRO A 56 -7.53 14.45 18.86
C PRO A 56 -7.23 13.08 19.48
N ALA A 57 -6.39 12.26 18.84
CA ALA A 57 -5.98 10.97 19.39
C ALA A 57 -5.21 11.13 20.71
N GLY A 58 -4.25 12.07 20.75
CA GLY A 58 -3.46 12.40 21.93
C GLY A 58 -4.33 12.97 23.05
N TRP A 59 -5.31 13.81 22.71
CA TRP A 59 -6.26 14.34 23.69
C TRP A 59 -7.07 13.24 24.36
N ILE A 60 -7.59 12.27 23.60
CA ILE A 60 -8.35 11.13 24.13
C ILE A 60 -7.46 10.29 25.06
N MET A 61 -6.23 9.98 24.63
CA MET A 61 -5.29 9.22 25.45
C MET A 61 -4.87 9.96 26.73
N HIS A 62 -4.73 11.29 26.65
CA HIS A 62 -4.42 12.11 27.82
C HIS A 62 -5.53 12.06 28.88
N HIS A 63 -6.80 12.04 28.46
CA HIS A 63 -7.96 12.04 29.35
C HIS A 63 -8.46 10.65 29.78
N LEU A 64 -7.77 9.59 29.36
CA LEU A 64 -8.10 8.21 29.70
C LEU A 64 -8.15 7.94 31.22
N PRO A 65 -7.21 8.46 32.05
CA PRO A 65 -7.25 8.28 33.50
C PRO A 65 -8.50 8.87 34.16
N GLU A 66 -8.96 10.04 33.71
CA GLU A 66 -10.16 10.73 34.18
C GLU A 66 -11.40 9.91 33.83
N TYR A 67 -11.48 9.41 32.59
CA TYR A 67 -12.58 8.53 32.17
C TYR A 67 -12.63 7.23 32.97
N ARG A 68 -11.48 6.65 33.34
CA ARG A 68 -11.41 5.45 34.19
C ARG A 68 -11.77 5.70 35.65
N LYS A 69 -11.51 6.89 36.19
CA LYS A 69 -11.89 7.24 37.57
C LYS A 69 -13.40 7.51 37.67
N ARG A 70 -13.99 8.16 36.67
CA ARG A 70 -15.42 8.46 36.63
C ARG A 70 -16.29 7.19 36.53
N SER A 71 -15.79 6.12 35.93
CA SER A 71 -16.52 4.85 35.83
C SER A 71 -16.56 4.05 37.14
N ARG A 72 -15.75 4.38 38.14
CA ARG A 72 -15.90 3.82 39.49
C ARG A 72 -17.04 4.56 40.21
N PRO A 73 -18.16 3.89 40.55
CA PRO A 73 -19.16 4.49 41.42
C PRO A 73 -18.53 4.80 42.80
N PRO A 74 -18.93 5.90 43.47
CA PRO A 74 -18.52 6.15 44.85
C PRO A 74 -19.01 5.02 45.77
N PRO A 75 -18.29 4.73 46.88
CA PRO A 75 -18.68 3.73 47.86
C PRO A 75 -20.00 4.06 48.55
#